data_AF-K5UGP5-F1
#
_entry.id   AF-K5UGP5-F1
#
_cell.length_a   1.000
_cell.length_b   1.000
_cell.length_c   1.000
_cell.angle_alpha   90.00
_cell.angle_beta   90.00
_cell.angle_gamma   90.00
#
_symmetry.space_group_name_H-M   'P 1'
#
loop_
_entity.id
_entity.type
_entity.pdbx_description
1 polymer ?
#
loop_
_entity_poly.entity_id
_entity_poly.type
_entity_poly.pdbx_seq_one_letter_code
_entity_poly.pdbx_strand_id
1 'polypeptide(L)'
;MGLSPSAGDVVTISVTATTATSATVVITNESTNQTVSQVVTTGNLCMEEADWLVEDFEVDGSLITLADFDEIKFTDVSAGTARGSLDISGATILNIEQNGTVLTAVSSSRSTVDIVYV
;
A
#
# COMPACT_ATOMS: atom_id res chain seq x y z
N MET A 1 15.84 11.13 7.38
CA MET A 1 16.18 11.67 6.05
C MET A 1 16.36 10.49 5.12
N GLY A 2 15.72 10.46 3.96
CA GLY A 2 15.96 9.40 2.98
C GLY A 2 15.16 9.56 1.69
N LEU A 3 13.92 10.04 1.80
CA LEU A 3 13.05 10.37 0.67
C LEU A 3 12.42 11.74 0.89
N SER A 4 12.14 12.49 -0.17
CA SER A 4 11.39 13.76 -0.11
C SER A 4 10.31 13.80 -1.19
N PRO A 5 9.17 13.11 -0.97
CA PRO A 5 8.07 13.10 -1.93
C PRO A 5 7.37 14.45 -2.00
N SER A 6 6.90 14.80 -3.20
CA SER A 6 6.07 15.96 -3.49
C SER A 6 4.74 15.51 -4.12
N ALA A 7 3.71 16.35 -4.04
CA ALA A 7 2.44 16.08 -4.70
C ALA A 7 2.65 15.89 -6.21
N GLY A 8 2.08 14.80 -6.75
CA GLY A 8 2.23 14.42 -8.16
C GLY A 8 3.44 13.55 -8.48
N ASP A 9 4.32 13.26 -7.51
CA ASP A 9 5.41 12.31 -7.72
C ASP A 9 4.87 10.88 -7.91
N VAL A 10 5.57 10.10 -8.73
CA VAL A 10 5.33 8.66 -8.90
C VAL A 10 6.26 7.91 -7.94
N VAL A 11 5.66 7.09 -7.08
CA VAL A 11 6.39 6.31 -6.08
C VAL A 11 6.15 4.83 -6.29
N THR A 12 7.22 4.07 -6.40
CA THR A 12 7.20 2.60 -6.42
C THR A 12 7.59 2.07 -5.05
N ILE A 13 6.77 1.16 -4.52
CA ILE A 13 7.00 0.49 -3.24
C ILE A 13 7.09 -1.01 -3.48
N SER A 14 8.13 -1.65 -2.93
CA SER A 14 8.29 -3.10 -2.94
C SER A 14 8.56 -3.58 -1.52
N VAL A 15 7.81 -4.59 -1.08
CA VAL A 15 8.02 -5.27 0.20
C VAL A 15 8.27 -6.74 -0.07
N THR A 16 9.40 -7.24 0.42
CA THR A 16 9.80 -8.65 0.26
C THR A 16 10.03 -9.27 1.63
N ALA A 17 9.16 -10.18 2.05
CA ALA A 17 9.41 -10.99 3.24
C ALA A 17 10.61 -11.92 2.97
N THR A 18 11.72 -11.69 3.68
CA THR A 18 12.97 -12.44 3.51
C THR A 18 13.05 -13.66 4.42
N THR A 19 12.43 -13.58 5.60
CA THR A 19 12.21 -14.69 6.52
C THR A 19 10.83 -14.54 7.18
N ALA A 20 10.43 -15.51 8.01
CA ALA A 20 9.22 -15.39 8.82
C ALA A 20 9.23 -14.18 9.78
N THR A 21 10.38 -13.55 10.04
CA THR A 21 10.53 -12.46 11.01
C THR A 21 11.29 -11.25 10.46
N SER A 22 11.42 -11.15 9.13
CA SER A 22 12.07 -10.01 8.50
C SER A 22 11.53 -9.74 7.10
N ALA A 23 11.54 -8.47 6.71
CA ALA A 23 11.24 -8.03 5.36
C ALA A 23 12.24 -6.98 4.89
N THR A 24 12.43 -6.88 3.58
CA THR A 24 13.09 -5.75 2.94
C THR A 24 12.03 -4.85 2.33
N VAL A 25 12.05 -3.57 2.70
CA VAL A 25 11.17 -2.53 2.16
C VAL A 25 12.02 -1.61 1.30
N VAL A 26 11.64 -1.45 0.04
CA VAL A 26 12.25 -0.54 -0.93
C VAL A 26 11.21 0.45 -1.38
N ILE A 27 11.53 1.74 -1.27
CA ILE A 27 10.68 2.84 -1.75
C ILE A 27 11.53 3.67 -2.70
N THR A 28 11.06 3.80 -3.93
CA THR A 28 11.68 4.65 -4.96
C THR A 28 10.70 5.75 -5.34
N ASN A 29 11.12 7.00 -5.21
CA ASN A 29 10.47 8.11 -5.89
C ASN A 29 11.04 8.18 -7.32
N GLU A 30 10.29 7.63 -8.27
CA GLU A 30 10.66 7.54 -9.68
C GLU A 30 10.80 8.93 -10.31
N SER A 31 10.03 9.92 -9.84
CA SER A 31 10.09 11.30 -10.31
C SER A 31 11.39 12.00 -9.94
N THR A 32 12.01 11.64 -8.81
CA THR A 32 13.27 12.25 -8.32
C THR A 32 14.48 11.32 -8.38
N ASN A 33 14.29 10.06 -8.79
CA ASN A 33 15.29 8.98 -8.74
C ASN A 33 15.91 8.79 -7.34
N GLN A 34 15.14 9.05 -6.28
CA GLN A 34 15.55 8.80 -4.90
C GLN A 34 15.04 7.45 -4.44
N THR A 35 15.93 6.60 -3.94
CA THR A 35 15.57 5.28 -3.40
C THR A 35 16.04 5.16 -1.95
N VAL A 36 15.15 4.66 -1.10
CA VAL A 36 15.50 4.13 0.22
C VAL A 36 15.22 2.64 0.25
N SER A 37 16.10 1.91 0.94
CA SER A 37 15.95 0.48 1.17
C SER A 37 16.27 0.18 2.62
N GLN A 38 15.39 -0.53 3.30
CA GLN A 38 15.56 -0.90 4.70
C GLN A 38 15.18 -2.36 4.92
N VAL A 39 16.03 -3.08 5.66
CA VAL A 39 15.67 -4.36 6.24
C VAL A 39 15.00 -4.08 7.58
N VAL A 40 13.79 -4.59 7.75
CA VAL A 40 12.99 -4.44 8.97
C VAL A 40 12.84 -5.79 9.65
N THR A 41 12.98 -5.79 10.98
CA THR A 41 12.62 -6.93 11.82
C THR A 41 11.13 -6.86 12.10
N THR A 42 10.43 -7.97 11.90
CA THR A 42 8.99 -8.08 12.09
C THR A 42 8.66 -9.07 13.20
N GLY A 43 7.38 -9.14 13.60
CA GLY A 43 6.85 -10.34 14.25
C GLY A 43 6.83 -11.53 13.28
N ASN A 44 6.32 -12.68 13.73
CA ASN A 44 6.11 -13.83 12.86
C ASN A 44 5.04 -13.50 11.80
N LEU A 45 5.46 -13.41 10.54
CA LEU A 45 4.60 -13.22 9.38
C LEU A 45 4.02 -14.56 8.93
N CYS A 46 2.71 -14.62 8.72
CA CYS A 46 2.07 -15.79 8.09
C CYS A 46 2.34 -15.85 6.58
N MET A 47 2.57 -14.70 5.94
CA MET A 47 2.76 -14.57 4.48
C MET A 47 1.55 -15.08 3.66
N GLU A 48 0.34 -14.87 4.18
CA GLU A 48 -0.90 -15.36 3.57
C GLU A 48 -1.65 -14.28 2.79
N GLU A 49 -1.28 -13.01 2.99
CA GLU A 49 -1.97 -11.82 2.48
C GLU A 49 -0.98 -10.88 1.78
N ALA A 50 -1.49 -10.15 0.79
CA ALA A 50 -0.77 -9.09 0.08
C ALA A 50 -1.78 -8.01 -0.28
N ASP A 51 -1.56 -6.79 0.21
CA ASP A 51 -2.55 -5.72 0.19
C ASP A 51 -2.02 -4.44 -0.46
N TRP A 52 -2.94 -3.72 -1.09
CA TRP A 52 -2.76 -2.34 -1.54
C TRP A 52 -3.84 -1.52 -0.88
N LEU A 53 -3.45 -0.70 0.09
CA LEU A 53 -4.39 -0.05 1.00
C LEU A 53 -4.09 1.43 1.16
N VAL A 54 -5.15 2.17 1.44
CA VAL A 54 -5.13 3.48 2.09
C VAL A 54 -5.77 3.27 3.44
N GLU A 55 -5.11 3.73 4.49
CA GLU A 55 -5.55 3.55 5.87
C GLU A 55 -5.75 4.91 6.53
N ASP A 56 -6.89 5.06 7.21
CA ASP A 56 -7.01 6.07 8.26
C ASP A 56 -6.30 5.52 9.50
N PHE A 57 -5.09 6.01 9.75
CA PHE A 57 -4.24 5.45 10.80
C PHE A 57 -4.49 6.13 12.15
N GLU A 58 -4.26 5.39 13.23
CA GLU A 58 -4.42 5.92 14.58
C GLU A 58 -3.16 6.65 15.07
N VAL A 59 -3.37 7.77 15.77
CA VAL A 59 -2.34 8.46 16.56
C VAL A 59 -2.87 8.62 17.98
N ASP A 60 -2.09 8.18 18.96
CA ASP A 60 -2.43 8.24 20.38
C ASP A 60 -3.79 7.58 20.75
N GLY A 61 -4.16 6.53 20.01
CA GLY A 61 -5.37 5.73 20.27
C GLY A 61 -6.66 6.34 19.69
N SER A 62 -6.55 7.23 18.73
CA SER A 62 -7.68 7.76 17.97
C SER A 62 -7.33 7.84 16.49
N LEU A 63 -8.29 7.50 15.63
CA LEU A 63 -8.19 7.76 14.20
C LEU A 63 -7.96 9.25 13.99
N ILE A 64 -7.04 9.58 13.09
CA ILE A 64 -6.90 10.96 12.66
C ILE A 64 -8.07 11.32 11.73
N THR A 65 -8.18 12.59 11.35
CA THR A 65 -9.12 12.94 10.29
C THR A 65 -8.57 12.42 8.97
N LEU A 66 -9.26 11.48 8.34
CA LEU A 66 -8.96 11.04 6.98
C LEU A 66 -8.95 12.25 6.05
N ALA A 67 -7.78 12.55 5.50
CA ALA A 67 -7.63 13.64 4.53
C ALA A 67 -8.33 13.28 3.22
N ASP A 68 -8.93 14.27 2.58
CA ASP A 68 -9.35 14.15 1.19
C ASP A 68 -8.09 14.11 0.31
N PHE A 69 -7.85 12.96 -0.29
CA PHE A 69 -6.70 12.67 -1.14
C PHE A 69 -7.04 12.68 -2.62
N ASP A 70 -8.24 13.14 -2.99
CA ASP A 70 -8.84 13.02 -4.32
C ASP A 70 -8.88 11.54 -4.78
N GLU A 71 -7.78 11.07 -5.38
CA GLU A 71 -7.64 9.73 -5.94
C GLU A 71 -6.19 9.23 -5.79
N ILE A 72 -6.05 7.98 -5.34
CA ILE A 72 -4.79 7.24 -5.35
C ILE A 72 -4.90 6.07 -6.33
N LYS A 73 -3.91 5.95 -7.21
CA LYS A 73 -3.79 4.83 -8.17
C LYS A 73 -2.57 3.99 -7.87
N PHE A 74 -2.80 2.75 -7.46
CA PHE A 74 -1.76 1.74 -7.53
C PHE A 74 -1.76 1.16 -8.94
N THR A 75 -0.61 1.26 -9.60
CA THR A 75 -0.39 0.73 -10.95
C THR A 75 0.70 -0.34 -10.92
N ASP A 76 0.70 -1.20 -11.92
CA ASP A 76 1.64 -2.33 -12.04
C ASP A 76 1.73 -3.20 -10.78
N VAL A 77 0.59 -3.37 -10.10
CA VAL A 77 0.54 -4.14 -8.87
C VAL A 77 0.66 -5.63 -9.14
N SER A 78 1.43 -6.32 -8.29
CA SER A 78 1.54 -7.78 -8.30
C SER A 78 1.99 -8.31 -6.95
N ALA A 79 1.55 -9.52 -6.61
CA ALA A 79 1.98 -10.24 -5.42
C ALA A 79 2.98 -11.34 -5.79
N GLY A 80 4.06 -11.48 -5.02
CA GLY A 80 5.02 -12.57 -5.19
C GLY A 80 4.67 -13.77 -4.32
N THR A 81 4.67 -14.98 -4.90
CA THR A 81 4.54 -16.24 -4.16
C THR A 81 5.70 -17.18 -4.47
N ALA A 82 5.84 -18.26 -3.70
CA ALA A 82 6.80 -19.32 -4.00
C ALA A 82 6.58 -19.98 -5.39
N ARG A 83 5.39 -19.81 -6.00
CA ARG A 83 5.06 -20.33 -7.33
C ARG A 83 5.22 -19.31 -8.45
N GLY A 84 5.59 -18.07 -8.12
CA GLY A 84 5.70 -16.96 -9.06
C GLY A 84 4.78 -15.79 -8.70
N SER A 85 4.66 -14.86 -9.64
CA SER A 85 3.84 -13.66 -9.47
C SER A 85 2.35 -13.98 -9.69
N LEU A 86 1.50 -13.36 -8.88
CA LEU A 86 0.06 -13.33 -9.05
C LEU A 86 -0.37 -11.90 -9.40
N ASP A 87 -1.33 -11.79 -10.31
CA ASP A 87 -2.10 -10.57 -10.49
C ASP A 87 -3.14 -10.46 -9.36
N ILE A 88 -3.89 -9.37 -9.31
CA ILE A 88 -4.85 -9.12 -8.21
C ILE A 88 -6.29 -9.54 -8.55
N SER A 89 -6.48 -10.38 -9.58
CA SER A 89 -7.80 -10.87 -9.94
C SER A 89 -8.39 -11.71 -8.81
N GLY A 90 -9.57 -11.31 -8.32
CA GLY A 90 -10.23 -11.97 -7.19
C GLY A 90 -9.82 -11.45 -5.82
N ALA A 91 -9.08 -10.33 -5.74
CA ALA A 91 -8.82 -9.64 -4.49
C ALA A 91 -10.13 -9.21 -3.80
N THR A 92 -10.12 -9.24 -2.47
CA THR A 92 -11.20 -8.69 -1.64
C THR A 92 -11.13 -7.17 -1.70
N ILE A 93 -12.25 -6.51 -1.99
CA ILE A 93 -12.34 -5.06 -2.03
C ILE A 93 -12.98 -4.55 -0.73
N LEU A 94 -12.27 -3.63 -0.06
CA LEU A 94 -12.71 -2.98 1.17
C LEU A 94 -12.77 -1.48 0.95
N ASN A 95 -13.78 -0.82 1.52
CA ASN A 95 -13.89 0.63 1.60
C ASN A 95 -13.78 1.06 3.06
N ILE A 96 -13.31 2.29 3.29
CA ILE A 96 -13.36 2.91 4.61
C ILE A 96 -14.80 3.35 4.86
N GLU A 97 -15.36 2.93 5.98
CA GLU A 97 -16.66 3.39 6.46
C GLU A 97 -16.52 3.85 7.91
N GLN A 98 -17.00 5.06 8.21
CA GLN A 98 -17.00 5.62 9.55
C GLN A 98 -18.35 6.24 9.87
N ASN A 99 -18.88 5.95 11.05
CA ASN A 99 -20.17 6.49 11.52
C ASN A 99 -21.32 6.28 10.51
N GLY A 100 -21.32 5.14 9.79
CA GLY A 100 -22.32 4.83 8.76
C GLY A 100 -22.14 5.58 7.44
N THR A 101 -21.01 6.27 7.25
CA THR A 101 -20.66 6.98 6.01
C THR A 101 -19.48 6.30 5.34
N VAL A 102 -19.67 5.88 4.10
CA VAL A 102 -18.59 5.35 3.25
C VAL A 102 -17.73 6.53 2.79
N LEU A 103 -16.43 6.46 3.04
CA LEU A 103 -15.44 7.52 2.78
C LEU A 103 -14.53 7.22 1.59
N THR A 104 -14.52 5.98 1.09
CA THR A 104 -13.77 5.62 -0.10
C THR A 104 -14.57 4.79 -1.08
N ALA A 105 -14.24 4.91 -2.36
CA ALA A 105 -14.71 4.04 -3.43
C ALA A 105 -13.51 3.37 -4.10
N VAL A 106 -13.36 2.07 -3.84
CA VAL A 106 -12.28 1.24 -4.38
C VAL A 106 -12.76 0.45 -5.60
N SER A 107 -11.96 0.47 -6.66
CA SER A 107 -12.13 -0.39 -7.82
C SER A 107 -10.79 -1.01 -8.23
N SER A 108 -10.83 -2.19 -8.86
CA SER A 108 -9.62 -2.87 -9.29
C SER A 108 -9.77 -3.51 -10.67
N SER A 109 -8.63 -3.64 -11.34
CA SER A 109 -8.46 -4.49 -12.52
C SER A 109 -7.40 -5.56 -12.23
N ARG A 110 -6.80 -6.17 -13.24
CA ARG A 110 -5.77 -7.21 -13.04
C ARG A 110 -4.49 -6.68 -12.39
N SER A 111 -4.13 -5.43 -12.66
CA SER A 111 -2.86 -4.82 -12.23
C SER A 111 -3.01 -3.37 -11.81
N THR A 112 -4.24 -2.92 -11.50
CA THR A 112 -4.50 -1.57 -11.01
C THR A 112 -5.49 -1.60 -9.85
N VAL A 113 -5.29 -0.71 -8.89
CA VAL A 113 -6.26 -0.39 -7.83
C VAL A 113 -6.44 1.11 -7.81
N ASP A 114 -7.67 1.56 -8.04
CA ASP A 114 -8.05 2.97 -7.97
C ASP A 114 -8.87 3.19 -6.69
N ILE A 115 -8.44 4.11 -5.85
CA ILE A 115 -9.08 4.47 -4.58
C ILE A 115 -9.44 5.95 -4.63
N VAL A 116 -10.74 6.25 -4.59
CA VAL A 116 -11.26 7.63 -4.64
C VAL A 116 -11.83 7.98 -3.27
N TYR A 117 -11.50 9.18 -2.76
CA TYR A 117 -12.17 9.76 -1.58
C TYR A 117 -13.59 10.22 -1.95
N VAL A 118 -14.57 9.99 -1.08
CA VAL A 118 -16.00 10.22 -1.35
C VAL A 118 -16.58 11.35 -0.49
#